data_AF-A0A6A6UWF0-F1
#
_entry.id   AF-A0A6A6UWF0-F1
#
_cell.length_a   1.000
_cell.length_b   1.000
_cell.length_c   1.000
_cell.angle_alpha   90.00
_cell.angle_beta   90.00
_cell.angle_gamma   90.00
#
_symmetry.space_group_name_H-M   'P 1'
#
loop_
_entity.id
_entity.type
_entity.pdbx_description
1 polymer ?
#
loop_
_entity_poly.entity_id
_entity_poly.type
_entity_poly.pdbx_seq_one_letter_code
_entity_poly.pdbx_strand_id
1 'polypeptide(L)'
;MSTSLPSELESLSLDSSSSKENSAPQTHSQPNLPPDLLTTINTLITRCETLSNEVETYVSAVTTHHSALRNHGPVEYGTLRSDFKNELNFVRQKLTSPDLIEQKARNYINSSNLVYHEALWDAAKRSSGLMAFRKYFFWNRRKEGHAPKGLSLSKGAQTKGKSAALVDIVAREGREWIRVSTTNDRRLVFELAKQGWRHDSDSDSDDDDQDTRQQAAHDDSDDEDDPEILRNARDLARAARANPVRGHAPQVRIVLPRIRAHLTPAIDAILTKIRATGAILQTADTIPPTPPLSAVLPTLLVNHARDLSHVLNIDCTILLALISDISHRECAVQAWHPREVQEQISSEAHEKLLPTHLYPAMRGHDLVTTAAAAGQMRLIVDTIATDTEKLRADILLSANAFAGCTKDECMQRWKELSDHEVPPDFNIPIRVDETVVDDAKLPAVKQRLSEQLSELNRDIFLYGWAKGITTLSSNRSCARAIEATINEVGLEDGEAGPHVWLCGESRSLIAKKGRNH
;
A
#
# COMPACT_ATOMS: atom_id res chain seq x y z
N MET A 1 -53.97 -42.10 9.46
CA MET A 1 -55.19 -42.20 10.28
C MET A 1 -55.73 -40.81 10.47
N SER A 2 -57.00 -40.65 10.12
CA SER A 2 -57.92 -39.59 10.56
C SER A 2 -57.61 -38.17 10.04
N THR A 3 -58.19 -37.76 8.91
CA THR A 3 -59.58 -37.23 8.73
C THR A 3 -59.70 -35.80 9.25
N SER A 4 -60.39 -34.82 8.65
CA SER A 4 -61.15 -34.70 7.41
C SER A 4 -61.79 -33.31 7.45
N LEU A 5 -61.60 -32.52 6.37
CA LEU A 5 -62.67 -31.87 5.60
C LEU A 5 -63.46 -30.68 6.24
N PRO A 6 -64.34 -29.98 5.49
CA PRO A 6 -64.07 -29.20 4.27
C PRO A 6 -64.97 -27.93 4.18
N SER A 7 -64.93 -27.21 3.05
CA SER A 7 -66.09 -26.87 2.19
C SER A 7 -65.75 -25.60 1.40
N GLU A 8 -65.41 -25.70 0.11
CA GLU A 8 -66.37 -25.65 -1.01
C GLU A 8 -67.09 -24.31 -1.13
N LEU A 9 -66.84 -23.59 -2.23
CA LEU A 9 -67.85 -23.37 -3.27
C LEU A 9 -67.21 -22.81 -4.55
N GLU A 10 -67.29 -23.62 -5.60
CA GLU A 10 -67.13 -23.28 -7.00
C GLU A 10 -68.28 -22.40 -7.52
N SER A 11 -68.12 -21.97 -8.79
CA SER A 11 -69.17 -21.72 -9.80
C SER A 11 -69.71 -20.27 -9.79
N LEU A 12 -69.92 -19.50 -10.88
CA LEU A 12 -70.14 -19.65 -12.33
C LEU A 12 -69.94 -18.24 -12.95
N SER A 13 -69.15 -17.96 -13.99
CA SER A 13 -69.33 -18.17 -15.46
C SER A 13 -70.09 -17.07 -16.24
N LEU A 14 -69.50 -16.70 -17.40
CA LEU A 14 -70.09 -16.15 -18.66
C LEU A 14 -70.63 -14.69 -18.63
N ASP A 15 -70.54 -13.82 -19.64
CA ASP A 15 -70.23 -13.85 -21.09
C ASP A 15 -70.04 -12.37 -21.55
N SER A 16 -69.04 -11.95 -22.35
CA SER A 16 -68.93 -11.90 -23.83
C SER A 16 -69.16 -10.51 -24.49
N SER A 17 -68.40 -10.29 -25.59
CA SER A 17 -68.49 -9.26 -26.66
C SER A 17 -67.84 -7.87 -26.42
N SER A 18 -66.64 -7.65 -26.99
CA SER A 18 -66.33 -6.96 -28.28
C SER A 18 -66.29 -5.43 -28.14
N SER A 19 -65.18 -4.73 -28.41
CA SER A 19 -64.61 -4.55 -29.75
C SER A 19 -63.12 -4.16 -29.72
N LYS A 20 -62.36 -4.68 -30.68
CA LYS A 20 -61.01 -4.23 -31.04
C LYS A 20 -61.11 -3.09 -32.05
N GLU A 21 -60.40 -1.99 -31.82
CA GLU A 21 -59.95 -1.09 -32.89
C GLU A 21 -58.54 -0.53 -32.60
N ASN A 22 -57.63 -0.84 -33.55
CA ASN A 22 -56.45 -0.13 -34.04
C ASN A 22 -55.45 0.59 -33.11
N SER A 23 -54.30 -0.09 -32.96
CA SER A 23 -52.91 0.37 -33.12
C SER A 23 -52.60 1.88 -33.33
N ALA A 24 -51.75 2.40 -32.44
CA ALA A 24 -50.71 3.38 -32.77
C ALA A 24 -49.38 2.94 -32.11
N PRO A 25 -48.22 3.15 -32.75
CA PRO A 25 -46.94 2.73 -32.20
C PRO A 25 -46.61 3.56 -30.97
N GLN A 26 -46.38 2.91 -29.83
CA GLN A 26 -45.80 3.54 -28.65
C GLN A 26 -44.39 4.02 -29.02
N THR A 27 -44.30 5.30 -29.41
CA THR A 27 -43.05 6.05 -29.33
C THR A 27 -42.52 5.89 -27.92
N HIS A 28 -41.30 5.39 -27.77
CA HIS A 28 -40.58 5.39 -26.50
C HIS A 28 -40.51 6.82 -25.98
N SER A 29 -41.46 7.18 -25.11
CA SER A 29 -41.54 8.49 -24.50
C SER A 29 -40.28 8.70 -23.67
N GLN A 30 -39.49 9.71 -24.02
CA GLN A 30 -38.46 10.21 -23.13
C GLN A 30 -39.10 10.56 -21.78
N PRO A 31 -38.40 10.30 -20.66
CA PRO A 31 -38.92 10.63 -19.35
C PRO A 31 -39.24 12.14 -19.32
N ASN A 32 -40.48 12.47 -18.94
CA ASN A 32 -41.02 13.83 -18.91
C ASN A 32 -40.41 14.61 -17.72
N LEU A 33 -39.09 14.84 -17.79
CA LEU A 33 -38.28 15.48 -16.77
C LEU A 33 -37.89 16.89 -17.23
N PRO A 34 -37.78 17.86 -16.31
CA PRO A 34 -37.29 19.19 -16.64
C PRO A 34 -35.93 19.14 -17.35
N PRO A 35 -35.67 19.99 -18.36
CA PRO A 35 -34.40 19.99 -19.11
C PRO A 35 -33.17 20.22 -18.23
N ASP A 36 -33.28 21.05 -17.20
CA ASP A 36 -32.20 21.29 -16.23
C ASP A 36 -31.85 20.03 -15.43
N LEU A 37 -32.86 19.22 -15.10
CA LEU A 37 -32.69 17.97 -14.37
C LEU A 37 -32.04 16.91 -15.26
N LEU A 38 -32.44 16.82 -16.54
CA LEU A 38 -31.78 15.97 -17.53
C LEU A 38 -30.31 16.36 -17.72
N THR A 39 -30.01 17.66 -17.77
CA THR A 39 -28.63 18.17 -17.85
C THR A 39 -27.82 17.77 -16.63
N THR A 40 -28.40 17.88 -15.43
CA THR A 40 -27.76 17.46 -14.17
C THR A 40 -27.49 15.95 -14.15
N ILE A 41 -28.46 15.13 -14.58
CA ILE A 41 -28.32 13.67 -14.68
C ILE A 41 -27.19 13.30 -15.65
N ASN A 42 -27.19 13.88 -16.86
CA ASN A 42 -26.16 13.61 -17.86
C ASN A 42 -24.77 13.99 -17.34
N THR A 43 -24.65 15.16 -16.69
CA THR A 43 -23.39 15.62 -16.08
C THR A 43 -22.91 14.64 -15.00
N LEU A 44 -23.82 14.13 -14.16
CA LEU A 44 -23.50 13.14 -13.12
C LEU A 44 -23.01 11.82 -13.72
N ILE A 45 -23.68 11.33 -14.77
CA ILE A 45 -23.28 10.12 -15.51
C ILE A 45 -21.88 10.30 -16.10
N THR A 46 -21.64 11.39 -16.84
CA THR A 46 -20.34 11.65 -17.46
C THR A 46 -19.20 11.74 -16.45
N ARG A 47 -19.43 12.38 -15.30
CA ARG A 47 -18.45 12.45 -14.21
C ARG A 47 -18.15 11.06 -13.62
N CYS A 48 -19.18 10.26 -13.39
CA CYS A 48 -19.02 8.89 -12.88
C CYS A 48 -18.28 7.99 -13.88
N GLU A 49 -18.56 8.14 -15.18
CA GLU A 49 -17.85 7.42 -16.25
C GLU A 49 -16.37 7.82 -16.33
N THR A 50 -16.10 9.12 -16.29
CA THR A 50 -14.72 9.65 -16.27
C THR A 50 -13.95 9.08 -15.09
N LEU A 51 -14.54 9.13 -13.90
CA LEU A 51 -13.95 8.61 -12.67
C LEU A 51 -13.67 7.10 -12.75
N SER A 52 -14.64 6.32 -13.26
CA SER A 52 -14.49 4.87 -13.45
C SER A 52 -13.37 4.54 -14.45
N ASN A 53 -13.27 5.29 -15.56
CA ASN A 53 -12.22 5.10 -16.56
C ASN A 53 -10.83 5.42 -16.01
N GLU A 54 -10.69 6.48 -15.21
CA GLU A 54 -9.44 6.81 -14.51
C GLU A 54 -9.00 5.66 -13.58
N VAL A 55 -9.92 5.14 -12.76
CA VAL A 55 -9.62 4.04 -11.84
C VAL A 55 -9.26 2.76 -12.59
N GLU A 56 -9.95 2.41 -13.69
CA GLU A 56 -9.57 1.25 -14.51
C GLU A 56 -8.20 1.42 -15.16
N THR A 57 -7.85 2.64 -15.60
CA THR A 57 -6.50 2.95 -16.12
C THR A 57 -5.44 2.71 -15.05
N TYR A 58 -5.69 3.18 -13.82
CA TYR A 58 -4.80 2.91 -12.67
C TYR A 58 -4.72 1.42 -12.35
N VAL A 59 -5.84 0.69 -12.29
CA VAL A 59 -5.87 -0.75 -12.01
C VAL A 59 -5.10 -1.55 -13.06
N SER A 60 -5.22 -1.19 -14.34
CA SER A 60 -4.45 -1.81 -15.41
C SER A 60 -2.95 -1.58 -15.20
N ALA A 61 -2.55 -0.34 -14.91
CA ALA A 61 -1.16 0.00 -14.65
C ALA A 61 -0.60 -0.74 -13.43
N VAL A 62 -1.36 -0.84 -12.33
CA VAL A 62 -1.00 -1.62 -11.14
C VAL A 62 -0.82 -3.09 -11.50
N THR A 63 -1.74 -3.68 -12.27
CA THR A 63 -1.67 -5.10 -12.64
C THR A 63 -0.41 -5.39 -13.44
N THR A 64 -0.11 -4.56 -14.45
CA THR A 64 1.12 -4.67 -15.25
C THR A 64 2.38 -4.45 -14.42
N HIS A 65 2.36 -3.49 -13.48
CA HIS A 65 3.50 -3.20 -12.63
C HIS A 65 3.74 -4.29 -11.57
N HIS A 66 2.67 -4.84 -10.99
CA HIS A 66 2.74 -5.92 -10.00
C HIS A 66 3.20 -7.24 -10.59
N SER A 67 2.75 -7.57 -11.81
CA SER A 67 3.25 -8.77 -12.50
C SER A 67 4.76 -8.70 -12.70
N ALA A 68 5.30 -7.50 -12.92
CA ALA A 68 6.74 -7.26 -13.09
C ALA A 68 7.52 -7.09 -11.78
N LEU A 69 6.85 -7.02 -10.62
CA LEU A 69 7.51 -6.73 -9.34
C LEU A 69 7.40 -7.82 -8.28
N ARG A 70 6.42 -8.76 -8.33
CA ARG A 70 6.20 -10.00 -7.51
C ARG A 70 6.56 -10.04 -6.00
N ASN A 71 7.12 -8.98 -5.43
CA ASN A 71 8.07 -9.04 -4.31
C ASN A 71 7.61 -8.16 -3.14
N HIS A 72 6.63 -7.30 -3.40
CA HIS A 72 6.10 -6.34 -2.44
C HIS A 72 4.58 -6.53 -2.35
N GLY A 73 4.02 -6.37 -1.13
CA GLY A 73 2.65 -6.78 -0.83
C GLY A 73 1.62 -6.31 -1.87
N PRO A 74 0.58 -7.11 -2.17
CA PRO A 74 -0.38 -6.77 -3.21
C PRO A 74 -1.04 -5.42 -2.91
N VAL A 75 -1.13 -4.56 -3.92
CA VAL A 75 -1.88 -3.30 -3.82
C VAL A 75 -3.37 -3.68 -3.81
N GLU A 76 -4.06 -3.31 -2.74
CA GLU A 76 -5.45 -3.65 -2.49
C GLU A 76 -6.37 -2.59 -3.12
N TYR A 77 -6.55 -2.64 -4.45
CA TYR A 77 -7.48 -1.78 -5.18
C TYR A 77 -8.89 -2.37 -5.36
N GLY A 78 -9.11 -3.63 -4.94
CA GLY A 78 -10.35 -4.37 -5.20
C GLY A 78 -11.60 -3.68 -4.64
N THR A 79 -11.52 -3.16 -3.41
CA THR A 79 -12.62 -2.41 -2.78
C THR A 79 -12.93 -1.13 -3.55
N LEU A 80 -11.91 -0.34 -3.90
CA LEU A 80 -12.05 0.89 -4.69
C LEU A 80 -12.75 0.61 -6.03
N ARG A 81 -12.23 -0.37 -6.78
CA ARG A 81 -12.78 -0.76 -8.08
C ARG A 81 -14.25 -1.18 -7.98
N SER A 82 -14.59 -1.97 -6.97
CA SER A 82 -15.97 -2.42 -6.72
C SER A 82 -16.89 -1.25 -6.39
N ASP A 83 -16.49 -0.38 -5.46
CA ASP A 83 -17.29 0.76 -5.03
C ASP A 83 -17.64 1.69 -6.21
N PHE A 84 -16.66 1.97 -7.08
CA PHE A 84 -16.84 2.88 -8.22
C PHE A 84 -17.70 2.25 -9.32
N LYS A 85 -17.53 0.94 -9.58
CA LYS A 85 -18.40 0.20 -10.50
C LYS A 85 -19.84 0.15 -10.00
N ASN A 86 -20.03 -0.09 -8.71
CA ASN A 86 -21.36 -0.13 -8.11
C ASN A 86 -22.05 1.23 -8.19
N GLU A 87 -21.32 2.33 -7.94
CA GLU A 87 -21.84 3.69 -8.09
C GLU A 87 -22.22 3.98 -9.55
N LEU A 88 -21.36 3.63 -10.53
CA LEU A 88 -21.67 3.81 -11.95
C LEU A 88 -22.91 3.02 -12.38
N ASN A 89 -23.02 1.77 -11.93
CA ASN A 89 -24.18 0.94 -12.20
C ASN A 89 -25.44 1.52 -11.55
N PHE A 90 -25.36 2.01 -10.30
CA PHE A 90 -26.46 2.68 -9.63
C PHE A 90 -26.94 3.91 -10.40
N VAL A 91 -26.01 4.81 -10.74
CA VAL A 91 -26.28 6.05 -11.49
C VAL A 91 -26.91 5.73 -12.85
N ARG A 92 -26.33 4.81 -13.64
CA ARG A 92 -26.89 4.41 -14.95
C ARG A 92 -28.25 3.75 -14.85
N GLN A 93 -28.42 2.78 -13.94
CA GLN A 93 -29.65 2.01 -13.86
C GLN A 93 -30.82 2.86 -13.32
N LYS A 94 -30.56 3.69 -12.30
CA LYS A 94 -31.61 4.46 -11.62
C LYS A 94 -31.94 5.76 -12.33
N LEU A 95 -30.97 6.44 -12.93
CA LEU A 95 -31.18 7.75 -13.56
C LEU A 95 -31.50 7.68 -15.06
N THR A 96 -31.25 6.55 -15.72
CA THR A 96 -31.63 6.33 -17.14
C THR A 96 -32.90 5.48 -17.28
N SER A 97 -33.61 5.23 -16.17
CA SER A 97 -34.85 4.46 -16.18
C SER A 97 -35.95 5.22 -16.96
N PRO A 98 -36.68 4.57 -17.89
CA PRO A 98 -37.71 5.23 -18.69
C PRO A 98 -38.88 5.76 -17.84
N ASP A 99 -39.18 5.09 -16.72
CA ASP A 99 -40.27 5.47 -15.80
C ASP A 99 -39.82 6.43 -14.68
N LEU A 100 -38.74 7.18 -14.89
CA LEU A 100 -38.16 8.03 -13.85
C LEU A 100 -39.01 9.30 -13.63
N ILE A 101 -39.57 9.42 -12.43
CA ILE A 101 -40.30 10.61 -11.97
C ILE A 101 -39.32 11.61 -11.35
N GLU A 102 -39.56 12.91 -11.52
CA GLU A 102 -38.70 13.99 -11.02
C GLU A 102 -38.30 13.84 -9.54
N GLN A 103 -39.26 13.55 -8.65
CA GLN A 103 -38.97 13.40 -7.23
C GLN A 103 -38.02 12.22 -6.95
N LYS A 104 -38.17 11.11 -7.69
CA LYS A 104 -37.25 9.96 -7.58
C LYS A 104 -35.88 10.32 -8.14
N ALA A 105 -35.81 11.02 -9.27
CA ALA A 105 -34.55 11.49 -9.85
C ALA A 105 -33.76 12.36 -8.87
N ARG A 106 -34.42 13.35 -8.24
CA ARG A 106 -33.81 14.22 -7.23
C ARG A 106 -33.32 13.43 -6.01
N ASN A 107 -34.11 12.46 -5.55
CA ASN A 107 -33.71 11.58 -4.46
C ASN A 107 -32.49 10.74 -4.81
N TYR A 108 -32.44 10.17 -6.02
CA TYR A 108 -31.30 9.37 -6.49
C TYR A 108 -30.04 10.20 -6.63
N ILE A 109 -30.13 11.43 -7.18
CA ILE A 109 -29.02 12.38 -7.25
C ILE A 109 -28.49 12.70 -5.83
N ASN A 110 -29.38 12.96 -4.87
CA ASN A 110 -28.99 13.25 -3.50
C ASN A 110 -28.41 12.04 -2.75
N SER A 111 -28.80 10.82 -3.13
CA SER A 111 -28.28 9.58 -2.54
C SER A 111 -26.98 9.08 -3.17
N SER A 112 -26.54 9.70 -4.27
CA SER A 112 -25.29 9.34 -4.95
C SER A 112 -24.09 9.61 -4.05
N ASN A 113 -23.17 8.65 -3.99
CA ASN A 113 -21.91 8.80 -3.27
C ASN A 113 -20.80 9.41 -4.15
N LEU A 114 -21.11 9.84 -5.37
CA LEU A 114 -20.12 10.34 -6.33
C LEU A 114 -19.24 11.44 -5.75
N VAL A 115 -19.81 12.38 -4.99
CA VAL A 115 -19.04 13.48 -4.37
C VAL A 115 -17.95 12.95 -3.42
N TYR A 116 -18.23 11.87 -2.70
CA TYR A 116 -17.23 11.21 -1.86
C TYR A 116 -16.19 10.46 -2.69
N HIS A 117 -16.62 9.73 -3.73
CA HIS A 117 -15.70 8.98 -4.59
C HIS A 117 -14.74 9.88 -5.39
N GLU A 118 -15.22 11.03 -5.88
CA GLU A 118 -14.38 12.05 -6.52
C GLU A 118 -13.38 12.63 -5.51
N ALA A 119 -13.84 13.03 -4.33
CA ALA A 119 -12.95 13.56 -3.28
C ALA A 119 -11.89 12.53 -2.85
N LEU A 120 -12.28 11.26 -2.74
CA LEU A 120 -11.39 10.14 -2.45
C LEU A 120 -10.32 9.98 -3.53
N TRP A 121 -10.73 9.92 -4.79
CA TRP A 121 -9.81 9.72 -5.90
C TRP A 121 -8.90 10.92 -6.14
N ASP A 122 -9.43 12.12 -6.00
CA ASP A 122 -8.65 13.36 -6.08
C ASP A 122 -7.59 13.42 -4.97
N ALA A 123 -7.93 12.99 -3.74
CA ALA A 123 -6.96 12.89 -2.66
C ALA A 123 -5.88 11.84 -2.93
N ALA A 124 -6.24 10.73 -3.59
CA ALA A 124 -5.29 9.70 -4.02
C ALA A 124 -4.34 10.21 -5.10
N LYS A 125 -4.84 10.92 -6.11
CA LYS A 125 -4.04 11.53 -7.19
C LYS A 125 -3.02 12.56 -6.69
N ARG A 126 -3.24 13.13 -5.50
CA ARG A 126 -2.31 14.06 -4.82
C ARG A 126 -1.26 13.36 -3.94
N SER A 127 -1.21 12.04 -3.91
CA SER A 127 -0.23 11.27 -3.15
C SER A 127 0.66 10.42 -4.08
N SER A 128 1.35 9.43 -3.53
CA SER A 128 2.26 8.54 -4.25
C SER A 128 2.27 7.14 -3.61
N GLY A 129 2.69 6.11 -4.36
CA GLY A 129 2.85 4.76 -3.82
C GLY A 129 1.61 4.24 -3.10
N LEU A 130 0.46 4.26 -3.78
CA LEU A 130 -0.83 3.85 -3.26
C LEU A 130 -0.84 2.34 -2.99
N MET A 131 -1.18 1.94 -1.77
CA MET A 131 -1.14 0.54 -1.33
C MET A 131 -2.51 -0.07 -1.10
N ALA A 132 -3.46 0.69 -0.55
CA ALA A 132 -4.76 0.15 -0.21
C ALA A 132 -5.82 1.23 -0.04
N PHE A 133 -7.08 0.83 -0.15
CA PHE A 133 -8.23 1.69 0.04
C PHE A 133 -9.20 1.11 1.06
N ARG A 134 -9.78 1.98 1.88
CA ARG A 134 -10.86 1.67 2.85
C ARG A 134 -10.50 0.48 3.75
N LYS A 135 -9.48 0.66 4.58
CA LYS A 135 -9.00 -0.34 5.55
C LYS A 135 -9.17 0.11 6.99
N TYR A 136 -9.61 -0.80 7.84
CA TYR A 136 -9.64 -0.61 9.30
C TYR A 136 -8.30 -1.01 9.91
N PHE A 137 -7.74 -0.13 10.73
CA PHE A 137 -6.57 -0.38 11.56
C PHE A 137 -6.96 -0.33 13.03
N PHE A 138 -6.37 -1.21 13.84
CA PHE A 138 -6.76 -1.42 15.23
C PHE A 138 -5.65 -0.98 16.16
N TRP A 139 -5.98 -0.33 17.28
CA TRP A 139 -4.98 0.06 18.29
C TRP A 139 -4.86 -0.89 19.49
N ASN A 140 -5.88 -1.72 19.76
CA ASN A 140 -5.82 -2.75 20.81
C ASN A 140 -5.45 -4.14 20.28
N ARG A 141 -4.65 -4.16 19.21
CA ARG A 141 -4.31 -5.35 18.42
C ARG A 141 -3.80 -6.54 19.23
N ARG A 142 -2.93 -6.31 20.22
CA ARG A 142 -2.33 -7.39 21.06
C ARG A 142 -3.36 -8.08 21.95
N LYS A 143 -4.34 -7.32 22.46
CA LYS A 143 -5.42 -7.86 23.30
C LYS A 143 -6.46 -8.60 22.47
N GLU A 144 -6.71 -8.12 21.25
CA GLU A 144 -7.78 -8.63 20.37
C GLU A 144 -7.28 -9.62 19.30
N GLY A 145 -5.98 -9.94 19.29
CA GLY A 145 -5.39 -10.91 18.36
C GLY A 145 -5.40 -10.48 16.88
N HIS A 146 -5.57 -9.19 16.60
CA HIS A 146 -5.64 -8.70 15.22
C HIS A 146 -4.27 -8.73 14.52
N ALA A 147 -4.24 -8.66 13.18
CA ALA A 147 -3.02 -8.62 12.35
C ALA A 147 -2.52 -7.16 12.14
N PRO A 148 -1.23 -6.92 11.79
CA PRO A 148 -0.69 -5.56 11.63
C PRO A 148 -1.20 -4.93 10.33
N LYS A 149 -1.48 -5.80 9.37
CA LYS A 149 -2.07 -5.46 8.09
C LYS A 149 -3.54 -5.23 8.38
N GLY A 150 -3.99 -3.98 8.34
CA GLY A 150 -5.39 -3.62 8.57
C GLY A 150 -6.37 -4.50 7.77
N LEU A 151 -7.64 -4.49 8.16
CA LEU A 151 -8.67 -5.29 7.51
C LEU A 151 -9.42 -4.47 6.46
N SER A 152 -9.76 -5.06 5.32
CA SER A 152 -10.63 -4.41 4.32
C SER A 152 -11.96 -4.01 4.95
N LEU A 153 -12.61 -2.94 4.47
CA LEU A 153 -13.85 -2.41 5.06
C LEU A 153 -14.90 -3.51 5.33
N SER A 154 -15.11 -4.40 4.36
CA SER A 154 -16.08 -5.50 4.48
C SER A 154 -15.79 -6.46 5.64
N LYS A 155 -14.52 -6.80 5.85
CA LYS A 155 -14.09 -7.73 6.91
C LYS A 155 -13.96 -7.01 8.26
N GLY A 156 -13.39 -5.81 8.26
CA GLY A 156 -13.19 -5.02 9.46
C GLY A 156 -14.50 -4.53 10.08
N ALA A 157 -15.55 -4.30 9.28
CA ALA A 157 -16.87 -3.95 9.80
C ALA A 157 -17.50 -5.06 10.65
N GLN A 158 -17.20 -6.34 10.35
CA GLN A 158 -17.73 -7.49 11.11
C GLN A 158 -17.00 -7.69 12.45
N THR A 159 -15.75 -7.24 12.54
CA THR A 159 -14.91 -7.36 13.75
C THR A 159 -14.76 -6.03 14.48
N LYS A 160 -15.60 -5.04 14.16
CA LYS A 160 -15.46 -3.67 14.66
C LYS A 160 -15.81 -3.61 16.14
N GLY A 161 -14.78 -3.65 17.00
CA GLY A 161 -14.87 -3.18 18.38
C GLY A 161 -14.76 -1.65 18.47
N LYS A 162 -14.68 -1.09 19.70
CA LYS A 162 -14.44 0.34 19.95
C LYS A 162 -13.03 0.81 19.55
N SER A 163 -12.18 -0.10 19.08
CA SER A 163 -10.72 0.05 18.96
C SER A 163 -10.20 0.11 17.52
N ALA A 164 -11.01 0.59 16.56
CA ALA A 164 -10.71 0.56 15.13
C ALA A 164 -10.92 1.90 14.41
N ALA A 165 -9.95 2.31 13.60
CA ALA A 165 -10.01 3.52 12.77
C ALA A 165 -10.07 3.15 11.28
N LEU A 166 -10.95 3.81 10.53
CA LEU A 166 -11.05 3.65 9.08
C LEU A 166 -10.07 4.59 8.37
N VAL A 167 -9.17 4.02 7.58
CA VAL A 167 -8.28 4.73 6.66
C VAL A 167 -8.82 4.59 5.24
N ASP A 168 -9.12 5.70 4.58
CA ASP A 168 -9.65 5.67 3.22
C ASP A 168 -8.59 5.34 2.17
N ILE A 169 -7.37 5.84 2.36
CA ILE A 169 -6.23 5.62 1.47
C ILE A 169 -4.97 5.38 2.30
N VAL A 170 -4.28 4.28 2.02
CA VAL A 170 -2.94 4.00 2.51
C VAL A 170 -1.96 4.32 1.38
N ALA A 171 -1.12 5.32 1.59
CA ALA A 171 -0.22 5.87 0.58
C ALA A 171 1.22 5.99 1.10
N ARG A 172 2.14 6.44 0.24
CA ARG A 172 3.58 6.54 0.47
C ARG A 172 4.16 5.25 1.04
N GLU A 173 3.78 4.12 0.44
CA GLU A 173 4.18 2.79 0.90
C GLU A 173 3.80 2.49 2.36
N GLY A 174 2.66 3.01 2.81
CA GLY A 174 2.14 2.81 4.17
C GLY A 174 2.49 3.92 5.15
N ARG A 175 3.42 4.82 4.80
CA ARG A 175 3.88 5.92 5.66
C ARG A 175 2.89 7.08 5.74
N GLU A 176 1.87 7.13 4.87
CA GLU A 176 0.82 8.15 4.91
C GLU A 176 -0.57 7.50 4.94
N TRP A 177 -1.41 7.92 5.87
CA TRP A 177 -2.80 7.51 5.99
C TRP A 177 -3.71 8.69 5.75
N ILE A 178 -4.64 8.55 4.81
CA ILE A 178 -5.53 9.64 4.40
C ILE A 178 -6.97 9.28 4.77
N ARG A 179 -7.67 10.21 5.43
CA ARG A 179 -9.11 10.18 5.68
C ARG A 179 -9.78 11.32 4.94
N VAL A 180 -10.82 11.01 4.19
CA VAL A 180 -11.62 11.96 3.41
C VAL A 180 -13.02 12.04 3.98
N SER A 181 -13.48 13.25 4.31
CA SER A 181 -14.84 13.49 4.79
C SER A 181 -15.51 14.61 3.99
N THR A 182 -16.62 14.29 3.32
CA THR A 182 -17.41 15.25 2.53
C THR A 182 -18.51 15.95 3.33
N THR A 183 -18.44 15.89 4.67
CA THR A 183 -19.25 16.73 5.57
C THR A 183 -19.06 18.20 5.21
N ASN A 184 -20.15 18.97 5.22
CA ASN A 184 -20.13 20.40 4.93
C ASN A 184 -20.24 21.24 6.20
N ASP A 185 -19.93 22.53 6.08
CA ASP A 185 -19.97 23.49 7.20
C ASP A 185 -21.29 23.44 7.98
N ARG A 186 -22.44 23.40 7.27
CA ARG A 186 -23.78 23.39 7.89
C ARG A 186 -24.02 22.14 8.74
N ARG A 187 -23.61 20.98 8.22
CA ARG A 187 -23.74 19.70 8.94
C ARG A 187 -22.84 19.68 10.17
N LEU A 188 -21.61 20.18 10.07
CA LEU A 188 -20.72 20.28 11.22
C LEU A 188 -21.31 21.21 12.29
N VAL A 189 -21.80 22.40 11.93
CA VAL A 189 -22.45 23.32 12.88
C VAL A 189 -23.67 22.67 13.53
N PHE A 190 -24.46 21.91 12.78
CA PHE A 190 -25.60 21.19 13.34
C PHE A 190 -25.18 20.09 14.32
N GLU A 191 -24.13 19.32 14.00
CA GLU A 191 -23.56 18.31 14.90
C GLU A 191 -23.06 18.96 16.20
N LEU A 192 -22.34 20.07 16.10
CA LEU A 192 -21.87 20.86 17.26
C LEU A 192 -23.04 21.37 18.11
N ALA A 193 -24.08 21.92 17.49
CA ALA A 193 -25.25 22.40 18.19
C ALA A 193 -26.01 21.26 18.90
N LYS A 194 -26.13 20.10 18.25
CA LYS A 194 -26.80 18.91 18.83
C LYS A 194 -26.06 18.39 20.07
N GLN A 195 -24.73 18.48 20.07
CA GLN A 195 -23.87 18.09 21.19
C GLN A 195 -23.81 19.14 22.31
N GLY A 196 -24.61 20.22 22.20
CA GLY A 196 -24.63 21.28 23.20
C GLY A 196 -23.31 22.05 23.29
N TRP A 197 -22.51 22.02 22.22
CA TRP A 197 -21.15 22.53 22.24
C TRP A 197 -21.14 24.04 22.48
N ARG A 198 -20.72 24.43 23.69
CA ARG A 198 -20.45 25.82 24.07
C ARG A 198 -18.95 26.05 23.86
N HIS A 199 -18.63 27.16 23.22
CA HIS A 199 -17.25 27.58 23.08
C HIS A 199 -16.77 28.01 24.47
N ASP A 200 -16.13 27.10 25.21
CA ASP A 200 -15.54 27.41 26.53
C ASP A 200 -14.28 28.26 26.35
N SER A 201 -14.46 29.47 25.80
CA SER A 201 -13.45 30.51 25.71
C SER A 201 -13.82 31.72 26.56
N ASP A 202 -14.59 31.48 27.62
CA ASP A 202 -14.75 32.40 28.75
C ASP A 202 -13.92 31.86 29.92
N SER A 203 -12.61 32.01 29.82
CA SER A 203 -11.71 31.83 30.97
C SER A 203 -11.66 33.15 31.74
N ASP A 204 -12.60 33.34 32.66
CA ASP A 204 -12.48 34.32 33.73
C ASP A 204 -12.37 33.61 35.09
N SER A 205 -11.37 34.05 35.86
CA SER A 205 -11.14 33.90 37.31
C SER A 205 -10.59 32.57 37.87
N ASP A 206 -9.28 32.62 38.18
CA ASP A 206 -8.62 32.26 39.46
C ASP A 206 -9.38 31.36 40.45
N ASP A 207 -8.79 30.21 40.77
CA ASP A 207 -8.36 29.93 42.15
C ASP A 207 -7.39 28.74 42.22
N ASP A 208 -6.38 28.91 43.07
CA ASP A 208 -5.33 27.98 43.44
C ASP A 208 -5.86 26.65 44.01
N ASP A 209 -5.22 25.52 43.68
CA ASP A 209 -4.39 24.73 44.61
C ASP A 209 -4.11 23.29 44.14
N GLN A 210 -2.81 22.96 44.17
CA GLN A 210 -2.16 21.71 44.58
C GLN A 210 -2.60 20.33 44.04
N ASP A 211 -1.60 19.75 43.35
CA ASP A 211 -1.06 18.40 43.56
C ASP A 211 -1.93 17.18 43.20
N THR A 212 -1.72 16.65 41.99
CA THR A 212 -1.78 15.20 41.75
C THR A 212 -1.03 14.82 40.47
N ARG A 213 0.25 14.50 40.62
CA ARG A 213 1.02 13.72 39.63
C ARG A 213 0.52 12.26 39.63
N GLN A 214 -0.63 11.99 39.01
CA GLN A 214 -1.06 10.63 38.61
C GLN A 214 -2.36 10.67 37.77
N GLN A 215 -2.29 11.21 36.54
CA GLN A 215 -3.35 11.01 35.54
C GLN A 215 -2.71 10.77 34.16
N ALA A 216 -2.43 9.51 33.85
CA ALA A 216 -2.10 9.05 32.49
C ALA A 216 -2.93 7.81 32.11
N ALA A 217 -4.13 7.67 32.69
CA ALA A 217 -4.99 6.50 32.48
C ALA A 217 -6.50 6.81 32.61
N HIS A 218 -6.94 8.03 32.27
CA HIS A 218 -8.35 8.36 32.15
C HIS A 218 -8.54 9.40 31.03
N ASP A 219 -8.83 8.94 29.81
CA ASP A 219 -9.32 9.80 28.72
C ASP A 219 -10.14 9.00 27.67
N ASP A 220 -10.92 8.02 28.13
CA ASP A 220 -11.85 7.25 27.26
C ASP A 220 -13.32 7.66 27.46
N SER A 221 -13.62 8.60 28.38
CA SER A 221 -15.00 9.04 28.68
C SER A 221 -15.47 10.27 27.92
N ASP A 222 -14.56 11.09 27.39
CA ASP A 222 -14.91 12.41 26.83
C ASP A 222 -15.01 12.41 25.28
N ASP A 223 -14.71 11.28 24.62
CA ASP A 223 -14.78 11.14 23.15
C ASP A 223 -16.22 10.94 22.62
N GLU A 224 -17.21 10.68 23.48
CA GLU A 224 -18.58 10.36 23.05
C GLU A 224 -19.37 11.60 22.60
N ASP A 225 -19.06 12.76 23.19
CA ASP A 225 -19.67 14.05 22.87
C ASP A 225 -18.96 14.82 21.75
N ASP A 226 -17.87 14.26 21.20
CA ASP A 226 -17.11 14.90 20.14
C ASP A 226 -17.77 14.77 18.76
N PRO A 227 -17.58 15.76 17.87
CA PRO A 227 -18.00 15.66 16.48
C PRO A 227 -17.34 14.47 15.78
N GLU A 228 -18.05 13.84 14.84
CA GLU A 228 -17.58 12.62 14.17
C GLU A 228 -16.20 12.80 13.52
N ILE A 229 -15.95 13.98 12.95
CA ILE A 229 -14.67 14.30 12.31
C ILE A 229 -13.50 14.39 13.30
N LEU A 230 -13.74 14.87 14.53
CA LEU A 230 -12.73 14.98 15.58
C LEU A 230 -12.44 13.62 16.19
N ARG A 231 -13.50 12.84 16.48
CA ARG A 231 -13.36 11.46 16.93
C ARG A 231 -12.57 10.61 15.92
N ASN A 232 -12.89 10.72 14.63
CA ASN A 232 -12.13 10.04 13.57
C ASN A 232 -10.64 10.45 13.57
N ALA A 233 -10.30 11.71 13.85
CA ALA A 233 -8.93 12.17 13.93
C ALA A 233 -8.17 11.54 15.12
N ARG A 234 -8.81 11.50 16.30
CA ARG A 234 -8.24 10.85 17.50
C ARG A 234 -8.07 9.35 17.29
N ASP A 235 -9.08 8.67 16.75
CA ASP A 235 -9.03 7.24 16.43
C ASP A 235 -7.90 6.92 15.44
N LEU A 236 -7.76 7.74 14.38
CA LEU A 236 -6.67 7.58 13.42
C LEU A 236 -5.30 7.80 14.06
N ALA A 237 -5.16 8.81 14.93
CA ALA A 237 -3.91 9.06 15.64
C ALA A 237 -3.54 7.88 16.57
N ARG A 238 -4.51 7.32 17.30
CA ARG A 238 -4.34 6.11 18.12
C ARG A 238 -3.93 4.92 17.26
N ALA A 239 -4.66 4.67 16.16
CA ALA A 239 -4.38 3.58 15.25
C ALA A 239 -3.02 3.71 14.56
N ALA A 240 -2.62 4.91 14.14
CA ALA A 240 -1.33 5.15 13.49
C ALA A 240 -0.17 4.86 14.45
N ARG A 241 -0.24 5.34 15.70
CA ARG A 241 0.76 5.03 16.74
C ARG A 241 0.88 3.54 17.03
N ALA A 242 -0.24 2.82 17.01
CA ALA A 242 -0.27 1.38 17.26
C ALA A 242 0.13 0.51 16.06
N ASN A 243 0.27 1.09 14.86
CA ASN A 243 0.67 0.38 13.65
C ASN A 243 1.84 1.10 12.95
N PRO A 244 3.05 1.11 13.55
CA PRO A 244 4.21 1.73 12.94
C PRO A 244 4.58 1.07 11.61
N VAL A 245 5.10 1.88 10.69
CA VAL A 245 5.63 1.48 9.40
C VAL A 245 7.07 1.97 9.30
N ARG A 246 8.01 1.02 9.23
CA ARG A 246 9.46 1.26 9.29
C ARG A 246 9.87 2.05 10.55
N GLY A 247 9.26 1.69 11.69
CA GLY A 247 9.58 2.22 13.02
C GLY A 247 8.84 3.50 13.40
N HIS A 248 8.10 4.09 12.46
CA HIS A 248 7.41 5.36 12.66
C HIS A 248 5.90 5.23 12.53
N ALA A 249 5.15 5.97 13.34
CA ALA A 249 3.71 6.10 13.15
C ALA A 249 3.43 6.73 11.76
N PRO A 250 2.51 6.18 10.95
CA PRO A 250 2.14 6.78 9.69
C PRO A 250 1.63 8.21 9.86
N GLN A 251 2.02 9.10 8.95
CA GLN A 251 1.53 10.48 8.94
C GLN A 251 0.04 10.48 8.58
N VAL A 252 -0.79 10.93 9.51
CA VAL A 252 -2.23 11.08 9.27
C VAL A 252 -2.49 12.38 8.53
N ARG A 253 -3.29 12.31 7.46
CA ARG A 253 -3.81 13.46 6.73
C ARG A 253 -5.33 13.39 6.63
N ILE A 254 -6.01 14.48 6.98
CA ILE A 254 -7.46 14.61 6.95
C ILE A 254 -7.85 15.62 5.89
N VAL A 255 -8.69 15.21 4.95
CA VAL A 255 -9.13 15.99 3.79
C VAL A 255 -10.62 16.29 3.92
N LEU A 256 -10.95 17.57 4.07
CA LEU A 256 -12.29 18.11 4.26
C LEU A 256 -12.65 19.04 3.09
N PRO A 257 -12.99 18.51 1.89
CA PRO A 257 -13.21 19.30 0.68
C PRO A 257 -14.37 20.28 0.73
N ARG A 258 -15.23 20.20 1.75
CA ARG A 258 -16.45 21.00 1.88
C ARG A 258 -16.54 21.77 3.19
N ILE A 259 -15.45 21.83 3.94
CA ILE A 259 -15.33 22.66 5.14
C ILE A 259 -14.35 23.79 4.83
N ARG A 260 -14.75 25.02 5.13
CA ARG A 260 -13.88 26.20 5.01
C ARG A 260 -13.36 26.63 6.37
N ALA A 261 -12.10 27.03 6.42
CA ALA A 261 -11.54 27.65 7.61
C ALA A 261 -12.09 29.07 7.76
N HIS A 262 -12.07 29.61 8.98
CA HIS A 262 -12.42 31.01 9.27
C HIS A 262 -13.88 31.38 9.00
N LEU A 263 -14.77 30.38 8.85
CA LEU A 263 -16.20 30.62 8.65
C LEU A 263 -16.91 30.93 9.98
N THR A 264 -16.59 30.17 11.03
CA THR A 264 -17.11 30.39 12.39
C THR A 264 -16.04 30.01 13.42
N PRO A 265 -15.96 30.70 14.58
CA PRO A 265 -15.03 30.35 15.66
C PRO A 265 -15.19 28.89 16.12
N ALA A 266 -16.44 28.43 16.08
CA ALA A 266 -16.81 27.05 16.36
C ALA A 266 -16.10 26.05 15.43
N ILE A 267 -16.18 26.23 14.10
CA ILE A 267 -15.49 25.34 13.16
C ILE A 267 -13.97 25.41 13.40
N ASP A 268 -13.41 26.60 13.57
CA ASP A 268 -11.96 26.78 13.73
C ASP A 268 -11.40 26.12 15.00
N ALA A 269 -12.15 26.14 16.10
CA ALA A 269 -11.77 25.43 17.32
C ALA A 269 -11.73 23.91 17.09
N ILE A 270 -12.66 23.33 16.33
CA ILE A 270 -12.60 21.90 15.94
C ILE A 270 -11.41 21.63 15.02
N LEU A 271 -11.16 22.47 14.01
CA LEU A 271 -10.01 22.30 13.13
C LEU A 271 -8.69 22.36 13.91
N THR A 272 -8.61 23.21 14.94
CA THR A 272 -7.47 23.31 15.85
C THR A 272 -7.30 22.05 16.68
N LYS A 273 -8.38 21.51 17.27
CA LYS A 273 -8.35 20.23 17.99
C LYS A 273 -7.92 19.07 17.08
N ILE A 274 -8.37 19.05 15.82
CA ILE A 274 -7.92 18.05 14.84
C ILE A 274 -6.41 18.19 14.59
N ARG A 275 -5.88 19.39 14.38
CA ARG A 275 -4.42 19.60 14.20
C ARG A 275 -3.63 19.18 15.44
N ALA A 276 -4.15 19.41 16.64
CA ALA A 276 -3.52 19.01 17.90
C ALA A 276 -3.32 17.49 18.04
N THR A 277 -4.05 16.68 17.26
CA THR A 277 -3.81 15.22 17.18
C THR A 277 -2.52 14.84 16.44
N GLY A 278 -1.86 15.80 15.79
CA GLY A 278 -0.71 15.59 14.89
C GLY A 278 -1.11 15.35 13.43
N ALA A 279 -2.40 15.40 13.10
CA ALA A 279 -2.88 15.22 11.73
C ALA A 279 -2.63 16.47 10.86
N ILE A 280 -2.18 16.24 9.62
CA ILE A 280 -2.14 17.27 8.58
C ILE A 280 -3.57 17.50 8.09
N LEU A 281 -4.05 18.73 8.20
CA LEU A 281 -5.43 19.09 7.84
C LEU A 281 -5.47 19.85 6.51
N GLN A 282 -6.31 19.38 5.58
CA GLN A 282 -6.60 20.05 4.31
C GLN A 282 -8.10 20.38 4.22
N THR A 283 -8.43 21.66 4.17
CA THR A 283 -9.79 22.21 4.01
C THR A 283 -10.06 22.63 2.57
N ALA A 284 -11.31 22.98 2.25
CA ALA A 284 -11.69 23.44 0.91
C ALA A 284 -10.80 24.59 0.38
N ASP A 285 -10.28 25.44 1.26
CA ASP A 285 -9.46 26.60 0.91
C ASP A 285 -7.97 26.25 0.71
N THR A 286 -7.53 25.10 1.24
CA THR A 286 -6.11 24.69 1.26
C THR A 286 -5.82 23.46 0.41
N ILE A 287 -6.85 22.78 -0.12
CA ILE A 287 -6.70 21.66 -1.04
C ILE A 287 -6.18 22.19 -2.39
N PRO A 288 -5.02 21.72 -2.86
CA PRO A 288 -4.50 22.15 -4.15
C PRO A 288 -5.33 21.53 -5.29
N PRO A 289 -5.31 22.15 -6.50
CA PRO A 289 -5.98 21.62 -7.68
C PRO A 289 -5.61 20.16 -7.94
N THR A 290 -6.61 19.36 -8.33
CA THR A 290 -6.39 17.95 -8.64
C THR A 290 -5.56 17.82 -9.93
N PRO A 291 -4.41 17.13 -9.92
CA PRO A 291 -3.64 16.88 -11.13
C PRO A 291 -4.34 15.83 -12.03
N PRO A 292 -4.12 15.88 -13.36
CA PRO A 292 -4.64 14.86 -14.27
C PRO A 292 -3.94 13.52 -14.02
N LEU A 293 -4.68 12.41 -14.16
CA LEU A 293 -4.15 11.07 -13.90
C LEU A 293 -2.88 10.77 -14.71
N SER A 294 -2.85 11.16 -15.98
CA SER A 294 -1.69 10.92 -16.86
C SER A 294 -0.38 11.52 -16.34
N ALA A 295 -0.44 12.64 -15.63
CA ALA A 295 0.74 13.30 -15.06
C ALA A 295 1.26 12.60 -13.79
N VAL A 296 0.37 11.95 -13.03
CA VAL A 296 0.71 11.36 -11.72
C VAL A 296 0.72 9.84 -11.72
N LEU A 297 0.22 9.17 -12.75
CA LEU A 297 0.09 7.71 -12.79
C LEU A 297 1.39 6.98 -12.41
N PRO A 298 2.58 7.36 -12.94
CA PRO A 298 3.82 6.69 -12.53
C PRO A 298 4.12 6.82 -11.04
N THR A 299 3.83 7.97 -10.42
CA THR A 299 4.11 8.21 -8.98
C THR A 299 3.07 7.56 -8.08
N LEU A 300 1.87 7.28 -8.57
CA LEU A 300 0.84 6.54 -7.82
C LEU A 300 1.21 5.06 -7.62
N LEU A 301 1.97 4.49 -8.56
CA LEU A 301 2.44 3.11 -8.46
C LEU A 301 3.52 3.00 -7.38
N VAL A 302 3.46 1.91 -6.61
CA VAL A 302 4.51 1.56 -5.64
C VAL A 302 5.79 1.25 -6.41
N ASN A 303 6.87 1.98 -6.14
CA ASN A 303 8.15 1.78 -6.80
C ASN A 303 9.30 1.92 -5.80
N HIS A 304 9.71 0.78 -5.24
CA HIS A 304 10.78 0.69 -4.27
C HIS A 304 12.17 0.91 -4.87
N ALA A 305 12.31 0.97 -6.19
CA ALA A 305 13.58 1.29 -6.85
C ALA A 305 13.88 2.80 -6.83
N ARG A 306 12.87 3.67 -6.58
CA ARG A 306 13.07 5.13 -6.56
C ARG A 306 13.91 5.60 -5.37
N ASP A 307 13.87 4.86 -4.27
CA ASP A 307 14.50 5.24 -3.00
C ASP A 307 15.85 4.51 -2.80
N LEU A 308 16.42 3.91 -3.86
CA LEU A 308 17.72 3.25 -3.78
C LEU A 308 18.84 4.28 -3.60
N SER A 309 19.75 4.02 -2.64
CA SER A 309 20.93 4.87 -2.42
C SER A 309 21.92 4.74 -3.56
N HIS A 310 22.75 5.77 -3.77
CA HIS A 310 23.79 5.78 -4.80
C HIS A 310 24.75 4.58 -4.72
N VAL A 311 25.11 4.18 -3.49
CA VAL A 311 25.89 2.98 -3.21
C VAL A 311 24.95 1.91 -2.67
N LEU A 312 25.04 0.68 -3.16
CA LEU A 312 24.20 -0.44 -2.74
C LEU A 312 25.03 -1.51 -2.03
N ASN A 313 24.56 -1.93 -0.86
CA ASN A 313 25.12 -3.07 -0.13
C ASN A 313 24.47 -4.37 -0.61
N ILE A 314 25.27 -5.30 -1.13
CA ILE A 314 24.79 -6.53 -1.75
C ILE A 314 24.91 -7.69 -0.77
N ASP A 315 23.77 -8.24 -0.35
CA ASP A 315 23.68 -9.43 0.49
C ASP A 315 24.19 -10.68 -0.25
N CYS A 316 24.66 -11.67 0.52
CA CYS A 316 25.13 -12.95 0.02
C CYS A 316 24.08 -13.65 -0.87
N THR A 317 22.78 -13.53 -0.55
CA THR A 317 21.74 -14.13 -1.39
C THR A 317 21.65 -13.51 -2.80
N ILE A 318 21.91 -12.21 -2.93
CA ILE A 318 21.97 -11.52 -4.22
C ILE A 318 23.28 -11.83 -4.94
N LEU A 319 24.40 -11.90 -4.21
CA LEU A 319 25.67 -12.32 -4.79
C LEU A 319 25.55 -13.71 -5.45
N LEU A 320 24.94 -14.68 -4.77
CA LEU A 320 24.68 -16.01 -5.33
C LEU A 320 23.75 -15.95 -6.55
N ALA A 321 22.73 -15.09 -6.50
CA ALA A 321 21.83 -14.91 -7.63
C ALA A 321 22.50 -14.28 -8.85
N LEU A 322 23.47 -13.39 -8.65
CA LEU A 322 24.24 -12.78 -9.73
C LEU A 322 25.18 -13.76 -10.41
N ILE A 323 25.67 -14.81 -9.72
CA ILE A 323 26.63 -15.74 -10.32
C ILE A 323 26.01 -17.06 -10.77
N SER A 324 24.79 -17.39 -10.32
CA SER A 324 24.10 -18.65 -10.61
C SER A 324 23.97 -18.89 -12.12
N ASP A 325 24.23 -20.11 -12.58
CA ASP A 325 23.97 -20.48 -13.97
C ASP A 325 22.48 -20.28 -14.34
N ILE A 326 21.56 -20.53 -13.40
CA ILE A 326 20.11 -20.35 -13.61
C ILE A 326 19.82 -18.91 -14.08
N SER A 327 20.47 -17.92 -13.48
CA SER A 327 20.24 -16.50 -13.78
C SER A 327 20.79 -16.03 -15.14
N HIS A 328 21.65 -16.82 -15.78
CA HIS A 328 22.42 -16.38 -16.96
C HIS A 328 22.11 -17.15 -18.23
N ARG A 329 21.57 -18.36 -18.13
CA ARG A 329 21.36 -19.26 -19.26
C ARG A 329 20.18 -20.19 -19.03
N GLU A 330 19.67 -20.75 -20.12
CA GLU A 330 18.66 -21.79 -20.03
C GLU A 330 19.27 -23.07 -19.41
N CYS A 331 18.66 -23.53 -18.32
CA CYS A 331 19.11 -24.71 -17.59
C CYS A 331 18.05 -25.81 -17.71
N ALA A 332 18.48 -27.03 -18.00
CA ALA A 332 17.57 -28.17 -18.04
C ALA A 332 17.24 -28.65 -16.62
N VAL A 333 15.96 -28.85 -16.31
CA VAL A 333 15.54 -29.46 -15.04
C VAL A 333 16.00 -30.92 -15.01
N GLN A 334 16.78 -31.27 -13.99
CA GLN A 334 17.26 -32.64 -13.76
C GLN A 334 16.59 -33.26 -12.53
N ALA A 335 16.35 -34.57 -12.57
CA ALA A 335 15.66 -35.29 -11.50
C ALA A 335 16.38 -35.28 -10.14
N TRP A 336 17.70 -35.08 -10.14
CA TRP A 336 18.51 -35.01 -8.93
C TRP A 336 18.61 -33.60 -8.33
N HIS A 337 18.11 -32.58 -9.02
CA HIS A 337 18.04 -31.24 -8.44
C HIS A 337 17.04 -31.21 -7.29
N PRO A 338 17.35 -30.52 -6.18
CA PRO A 338 16.35 -30.23 -5.16
C PRO A 338 15.13 -29.55 -5.77
N ARG A 339 13.94 -29.79 -5.19
CA ARG A 339 12.67 -29.28 -5.71
C ARG A 339 12.72 -27.76 -5.90
N GLU A 340 13.33 -27.05 -4.96
CA GLU A 340 13.49 -25.60 -4.97
C GLU A 340 14.28 -25.13 -6.21
N VAL A 341 15.32 -25.87 -6.60
CA VAL A 341 16.12 -25.60 -7.80
C VAL A 341 15.30 -25.87 -9.07
N GLN A 342 14.50 -26.95 -9.09
CA GLN A 342 13.62 -27.25 -10.21
C GLN A 342 12.57 -26.14 -10.41
N GLU A 343 12.00 -25.64 -9.31
CA GLU A 343 11.05 -24.52 -9.31
C GLU A 343 11.72 -23.21 -9.78
N GLN A 344 12.95 -22.92 -9.33
CA GLN A 344 13.72 -21.76 -9.79
C GLN A 344 14.01 -21.79 -11.30
N ILE A 345 14.45 -22.93 -11.83
CA ILE A 345 14.69 -23.12 -13.27
C ILE A 345 13.39 -22.90 -14.06
N SER A 346 12.28 -23.47 -13.58
CA SER A 346 10.97 -23.33 -14.23
C SER A 346 10.45 -21.89 -14.19
N SER A 347 10.69 -21.18 -13.07
CA SER A 347 10.35 -19.76 -12.91
C SER A 347 11.14 -18.88 -13.88
N GLU A 348 12.45 -19.13 -14.00
CA GLU A 348 13.36 -18.41 -14.90
C GLU A 348 12.98 -18.56 -16.38
N ALA A 349 12.33 -19.65 -16.78
CA ALA A 349 11.82 -19.82 -18.14
C ALA A 349 10.73 -18.79 -18.50
N HIS A 350 9.96 -18.34 -17.51
CA HIS A 350 8.87 -17.38 -17.70
C HIS A 350 9.31 -15.93 -17.49
N GLU A 351 10.16 -15.69 -16.48
CA GLU A 351 10.61 -14.36 -16.10
C GLU A 351 12.11 -14.40 -15.73
N LYS A 352 12.92 -13.68 -16.51
CA LYS A 352 14.38 -13.69 -16.37
C LYS A 352 14.83 -12.76 -15.24
N LEU A 353 15.50 -13.29 -14.22
CA LEU A 353 15.79 -12.57 -12.97
C LEU A 353 16.69 -11.35 -13.21
N LEU A 354 17.80 -11.54 -13.93
CA LEU A 354 18.78 -10.47 -14.14
C LEU A 354 18.19 -9.29 -14.92
N PRO A 355 17.69 -9.44 -16.16
CA PRO A 355 17.19 -8.30 -16.92
C PRO A 355 15.90 -7.69 -16.35
N THR A 356 15.08 -8.47 -15.64
CA THR A 356 13.78 -7.98 -15.15
C THR A 356 13.88 -7.29 -13.79
N HIS A 357 14.76 -7.75 -12.89
CA HIS A 357 14.79 -7.25 -11.51
C HIS A 357 16.16 -6.73 -11.09
N LEU A 358 17.22 -7.54 -11.18
CA LEU A 358 18.52 -7.18 -10.58
C LEU A 358 19.25 -6.09 -11.38
N TYR A 359 19.33 -6.20 -12.71
CA TYR A 359 19.96 -5.16 -13.53
C TYR A 359 19.23 -3.82 -13.44
N PRO A 360 17.88 -3.73 -13.54
CA PRO A 360 17.18 -2.47 -13.33
C PRO A 360 17.40 -1.85 -11.94
N ALA A 361 17.56 -2.66 -10.89
CA ALA A 361 17.79 -2.17 -9.53
C ALA A 361 19.25 -1.74 -9.28
N MET A 362 20.23 -2.32 -9.99
CA MET A 362 21.65 -2.12 -9.72
C MET A 362 22.34 -1.18 -10.72
N ARG A 363 21.76 -0.96 -11.90
CA ARG A 363 22.36 -0.12 -12.94
C ARG A 363 22.57 1.33 -12.47
N GLY A 364 23.74 1.89 -12.76
CA GLY A 364 24.09 3.25 -12.37
C GLY A 364 24.42 3.44 -10.88
N HIS A 365 24.41 2.37 -10.08
CA HIS A 365 24.78 2.39 -8.66
C HIS A 365 26.17 1.80 -8.42
N ASP A 366 26.90 2.34 -7.45
CA ASP A 366 28.12 1.70 -6.96
C ASP A 366 27.76 0.50 -6.10
N LEU A 367 28.50 -0.61 -6.24
CA LEU A 367 28.18 -1.85 -5.56
C LEU A 367 29.25 -2.17 -4.52
N VAL A 368 28.80 -2.42 -3.29
CA VAL A 368 29.64 -2.89 -2.19
C VAL A 368 29.06 -4.15 -1.56
N THR A 369 29.89 -4.96 -0.93
CA THR A 369 29.44 -6.07 -0.08
C THR A 369 30.37 -6.21 1.13
N THR A 370 29.88 -6.77 2.22
CA THR A 370 30.70 -6.95 3.42
C THR A 370 31.67 -8.12 3.24
N ALA A 371 32.81 -8.09 3.95
CA ALA A 371 33.75 -9.19 3.98
C ALA A 371 33.10 -10.53 4.39
N ALA A 372 32.16 -10.50 5.34
CA ALA A 372 31.40 -11.67 5.77
C ALA A 372 30.53 -12.26 4.65
N ALA A 373 29.81 -11.42 3.90
CA ALA A 373 29.00 -11.85 2.75
C ALA A 373 29.86 -12.44 1.63
N ALA A 374 30.95 -11.76 1.27
CA ALA A 374 31.90 -12.23 0.28
C ALA A 374 32.54 -13.57 0.69
N GLY A 375 32.95 -13.69 1.95
CA GLY A 375 33.51 -14.92 2.52
C GLY A 375 32.51 -16.09 2.48
N GLN A 376 31.26 -15.85 2.88
CA GLN A 376 30.20 -16.86 2.80
C GLN A 376 29.92 -17.29 1.36
N MET A 377 29.86 -16.33 0.42
CA MET A 377 29.70 -16.67 -0.99
C MET A 377 30.84 -17.56 -1.49
N ARG A 378 32.10 -17.20 -1.19
CA ARG A 378 33.27 -18.01 -1.58
C ARG A 378 33.19 -19.43 -1.05
N LEU A 379 32.84 -19.60 0.23
CA LEU A 379 32.66 -20.94 0.83
C LEU A 379 31.62 -21.78 0.07
N ILE A 380 30.48 -21.19 -0.27
CA ILE A 380 29.43 -21.87 -1.03
C ILE A 380 29.93 -22.21 -2.44
N VAL A 381 30.56 -21.24 -3.11
CA VAL A 381 31.09 -21.40 -4.47
C VAL A 381 32.13 -22.53 -4.54
N ASP A 382 33.06 -22.56 -3.59
CA ASP A 382 34.10 -23.60 -3.54
C ASP A 382 33.52 -24.99 -3.34
N THR A 383 32.40 -25.07 -2.61
CA THR A 383 31.77 -26.34 -2.22
C THR A 383 30.90 -26.93 -3.33
N ILE A 384 30.04 -26.12 -3.98
CA ILE A 384 28.97 -26.64 -4.85
C ILE A 384 28.96 -26.08 -6.29
N ALA A 385 29.62 -24.96 -6.57
CA ALA A 385 29.44 -24.25 -7.83
C ALA A 385 30.00 -24.98 -9.05
N THR A 386 29.41 -24.72 -10.22
CA THR A 386 29.97 -25.09 -11.53
C THR A 386 31.23 -24.28 -11.86
N ASP A 387 31.96 -24.69 -12.90
CA ASP A 387 33.16 -23.93 -13.33
C ASP A 387 32.80 -22.54 -13.86
N THR A 388 31.63 -22.38 -14.50
CA THR A 388 31.14 -21.09 -14.98
C THR A 388 30.67 -20.19 -13.84
N GLU A 389 30.02 -20.75 -12.82
CA GLU A 389 29.65 -20.00 -11.60
C GLU A 389 30.88 -19.54 -10.81
N LYS A 390 31.91 -20.39 -10.70
CA LYS A 390 33.21 -20.01 -10.10
C LYS A 390 33.86 -18.86 -10.86
N LEU A 391 33.90 -18.95 -12.19
CA LEU A 391 34.47 -17.90 -13.03
C LEU A 391 33.71 -16.58 -12.88
N ARG A 392 32.38 -16.61 -12.83
CA ARG A 392 31.58 -15.41 -12.53
C ARG A 392 31.86 -14.87 -11.14
N ALA A 393 31.99 -15.70 -10.11
CA ALA A 393 32.33 -15.24 -8.76
C ALA A 393 33.68 -14.50 -8.71
N ASP A 394 34.69 -15.03 -9.41
CA ASP A 394 36.01 -14.42 -9.49
C ASP A 394 35.98 -13.07 -10.22
N ILE A 395 35.23 -12.96 -11.32
CA ILE A 395 35.04 -11.70 -12.04
C ILE A 395 34.26 -10.70 -11.17
N LEU A 396 33.18 -11.15 -10.52
CA LEU A 396 32.26 -10.29 -9.74
C LEU A 396 32.97 -9.61 -8.59
N LEU A 397 33.88 -10.28 -7.90
CA LEU A 397 34.63 -9.75 -6.75
C LEU A 397 36.08 -9.37 -7.07
N SER A 398 36.50 -9.43 -8.34
CA SER A 398 37.91 -9.28 -8.74
C SER A 398 38.84 -10.14 -7.88
N ALA A 399 38.59 -11.45 -7.87
CA ALA A 399 39.35 -12.44 -7.12
C ALA A 399 40.18 -13.35 -8.04
N ASN A 400 41.14 -14.07 -7.45
CA ASN A 400 41.96 -15.08 -8.12
C ASN A 400 42.59 -14.56 -9.43
N ALA A 401 42.33 -15.21 -10.56
CA ALA A 401 42.86 -14.85 -11.87
C ALA A 401 42.38 -13.46 -12.37
N PHE A 402 41.37 -12.89 -11.72
CA PHE A 402 40.80 -11.57 -12.02
C PHE A 402 41.12 -10.54 -10.93
N ALA A 403 42.07 -10.85 -10.04
CA ALA A 403 42.53 -9.91 -9.02
C ALA A 403 43.12 -8.65 -9.68
N GLY A 404 42.53 -7.49 -9.37
CA GLY A 404 42.93 -6.21 -9.93
C GLY A 404 42.47 -5.97 -11.37
N CYS A 405 41.54 -6.76 -11.90
CA CYS A 405 40.95 -6.47 -13.22
C CYS A 405 40.31 -5.08 -13.22
N THR A 406 40.52 -4.36 -14.31
CA THR A 406 39.84 -3.08 -14.53
C THR A 406 38.36 -3.32 -14.78
N LYS A 407 37.52 -2.32 -14.49
CA LYS A 407 36.07 -2.38 -14.73
C LYS A 407 35.73 -2.88 -16.14
N ASP A 408 36.42 -2.38 -17.16
CA ASP A 408 36.17 -2.74 -18.55
C ASP A 408 36.53 -4.20 -18.85
N GLU A 409 37.66 -4.69 -18.31
CA GLU A 409 38.07 -6.09 -18.44
C GLU A 409 37.07 -7.02 -17.74
N CYS A 410 36.70 -6.73 -16.49
CA CYS A 410 35.74 -7.54 -15.75
C CYS A 410 34.38 -7.55 -16.47
N MET A 411 33.93 -6.39 -16.99
CA MET A 411 32.68 -6.27 -17.76
C MET A 411 32.70 -7.02 -19.08
N GLN A 412 33.81 -6.98 -19.83
CA GLN A 412 33.95 -7.73 -21.06
C GLN A 412 33.82 -9.23 -20.81
N ARG A 413 34.51 -9.74 -19.78
CA ARG A 413 34.47 -11.15 -19.42
C ARG A 413 33.12 -11.58 -18.86
N TRP A 414 32.46 -10.72 -18.10
CA TRP A 414 31.11 -10.98 -17.61
C TRP A 414 30.11 -11.18 -18.75
N LYS A 415 30.18 -10.32 -19.79
CA LYS A 415 29.33 -10.43 -20.98
C LYS A 415 29.53 -11.75 -21.74
N GLU A 416 30.76 -12.28 -21.80
CA GLU A 416 31.06 -13.58 -22.44
C GLU A 416 30.39 -14.76 -21.72
N LEU A 417 29.98 -14.61 -20.46
CA LEU A 417 29.46 -15.69 -19.60
C LEU A 417 27.94 -15.64 -19.38
N SER A 418 27.25 -14.72 -20.07
CA SER A 418 25.82 -14.42 -19.91
C SER A 418 25.10 -14.45 -21.26
N ASP A 419 23.96 -15.13 -21.35
CA ASP A 419 23.10 -15.09 -22.55
C ASP A 419 22.25 -13.81 -22.59
N HIS A 420 22.23 -13.04 -21.50
CA HIS A 420 21.47 -11.80 -21.37
C HIS A 420 22.31 -10.57 -21.67
N GLU A 421 21.68 -9.57 -22.29
CA GLU A 421 22.27 -8.25 -22.45
C GLU A 421 22.59 -7.63 -21.08
N VAL A 422 23.86 -7.27 -20.90
CA VAL A 422 24.35 -6.67 -19.66
C VAL A 422 24.34 -5.14 -19.82
N PRO A 423 23.66 -4.38 -18.94
CA PRO A 423 23.65 -2.93 -19.02
C PRO A 423 25.07 -2.35 -18.99
N PRO A 424 25.37 -1.32 -19.80
CA PRO A 424 26.71 -0.72 -19.83
C PRO A 424 27.07 0.00 -18.51
N ASP A 425 26.06 0.38 -17.74
CA ASP A 425 26.14 1.03 -16.44
C ASP A 425 26.05 0.04 -15.26
N PHE A 426 26.23 -1.27 -15.50
CA PHE A 426 26.43 -2.26 -14.44
C PHE A 426 27.86 -2.18 -13.88
N ASN A 427 27.99 -1.86 -12.59
CA ASN A 427 29.27 -1.51 -11.98
C ASN A 427 29.92 -2.69 -11.25
N ILE A 428 30.67 -3.53 -12.00
CA ILE A 428 31.53 -4.58 -11.45
C ILE A 428 33.02 -4.27 -11.71
N PRO A 429 33.96 -4.72 -10.85
CA PRO A 429 33.77 -5.63 -9.72
C PRO A 429 33.07 -4.97 -8.52
N ILE A 430 32.29 -5.75 -7.77
CA ILE A 430 31.69 -5.34 -6.50
C ILE A 430 32.82 -5.20 -5.47
N ARG A 431 32.90 -4.03 -4.82
CA ARG A 431 33.93 -3.78 -3.82
C ARG A 431 33.60 -4.49 -2.51
N VAL A 432 34.54 -5.30 -2.02
CA VAL A 432 34.46 -5.86 -0.66
C VAL A 432 34.90 -4.80 0.34
N ASP A 433 34.01 -4.43 1.26
CA ASP A 433 34.29 -3.50 2.34
C ASP A 433 34.59 -4.28 3.63
N GLU A 434 35.78 -4.06 4.18
CA GLU A 434 36.27 -4.68 5.42
C GLU A 434 36.05 -3.80 6.66
N THR A 435 35.39 -2.64 6.51
CA THR A 435 35.16 -1.73 7.63
C THR A 435 34.23 -2.36 8.67
N VAL A 436 34.70 -2.40 9.91
CA VAL A 436 33.89 -2.77 11.07
C VAL A 436 32.86 -1.66 11.30
N VAL A 437 31.60 -2.07 11.48
CA VAL A 437 30.50 -1.14 11.72
C VAL A 437 30.69 -0.45 13.07
N ASP A 438 30.62 0.88 13.05
CA ASP A 438 30.60 1.68 14.27
C ASP A 438 29.20 1.63 14.88
N ASP A 439 29.07 0.81 15.91
CA ASP A 439 27.84 0.57 16.65
C ASP A 439 27.24 1.83 17.27
N ALA A 440 28.04 2.88 17.51
CA ALA A 440 27.57 4.13 18.11
C ALA A 440 26.65 4.94 17.19
N LYS A 441 26.63 4.64 15.88
CA LYS A 441 25.80 5.35 14.89
C LYS A 441 24.40 4.76 14.71
N LEU A 442 24.13 3.62 15.34
CA LEU A 442 22.89 2.89 15.17
C LEU A 442 21.92 3.17 16.33
N PRO A 443 20.61 3.34 16.04
CA PRO A 443 19.56 3.47 17.05
C PRO A 443 19.53 2.34 18.09
N ALA A 444 18.95 2.60 19.25
CA ALA A 444 18.87 1.65 20.36
C ALA A 444 18.23 0.30 19.98
N VAL A 445 17.26 0.30 19.05
CA VAL A 445 16.61 -0.92 18.54
C VAL A 445 17.59 -1.92 17.90
N LYS A 446 18.78 -1.48 17.51
CA LYS A 446 19.86 -2.35 17.02
C LYS A 446 20.24 -3.45 18.00
N GLN A 447 20.18 -3.21 19.31
CA GLN A 447 20.49 -4.23 20.32
C GLN A 447 19.52 -5.42 20.18
N ARG A 448 18.23 -5.14 20.10
CA ARG A 448 17.19 -6.16 19.95
C ARG A 448 17.29 -6.91 18.62
N LEU A 449 17.63 -6.20 17.54
CA LEU A 449 17.89 -6.83 16.24
C LEU A 449 19.11 -7.76 16.29
N SER A 450 20.18 -7.35 16.96
CA SER A 450 21.43 -8.12 17.06
C SER A 450 21.26 -9.45 17.79
N GLU A 451 20.28 -9.56 18.68
CA GLU A 451 19.91 -10.80 19.38
C GLU A 451 19.16 -11.80 18.49
N GLN A 452 18.45 -11.31 17.47
CA GLN A 452 17.56 -12.12 16.63
C GLN A 452 18.20 -12.53 15.30
N LEU A 453 19.16 -11.75 14.82
CA LEU A 453 19.85 -12.00 13.56
C LEU A 453 21.05 -12.93 13.78
N SER A 454 21.29 -13.82 12.81
CA SER A 454 22.55 -14.56 12.74
C SER A 454 23.72 -13.59 12.53
N GLU A 455 24.93 -14.01 12.90
CA GLU A 455 26.15 -13.21 12.75
C GLU A 455 26.31 -12.65 11.32
N LEU A 456 26.17 -13.51 10.30
CA LEU A 456 26.22 -13.10 8.90
C LEU A 456 25.19 -12.01 8.55
N ASN A 457 23.93 -12.20 8.96
CA ASN A 457 22.88 -11.22 8.65
C ASN A 457 23.11 -9.93 9.44
N ARG A 458 23.58 -10.00 10.68
CA ARG A 458 23.92 -8.83 11.48
C ARG A 458 24.98 -8.00 10.77
N ASP A 459 26.06 -8.62 10.32
CA ASP A 459 27.16 -7.93 9.62
C ASP A 459 26.67 -7.24 8.34
N ILE A 460 25.81 -7.90 7.56
CA ILE A 460 25.30 -7.36 6.29
C ILE A 460 24.31 -6.22 6.52
N PHE A 461 23.24 -6.47 7.29
CA PHE A 461 22.13 -5.55 7.41
C PHE A 461 22.45 -4.35 8.30
N LEU A 462 23.22 -4.54 9.39
CA LEU A 462 23.66 -3.41 10.22
C LEU A 462 24.71 -2.56 9.51
N TYR A 463 25.54 -3.14 8.65
CA TYR A 463 26.47 -2.37 7.82
C TYR A 463 25.72 -1.41 6.89
N GLY A 464 24.73 -1.91 6.14
CA GLY A 464 23.91 -1.06 5.28
C GLY A 464 23.22 0.05 6.06
N TRP A 465 22.67 -0.29 7.24
CA TRP A 465 22.03 0.67 8.12
C TRP A 465 22.97 1.76 8.62
N ALA A 466 24.13 1.38 9.15
CA ALA A 466 25.08 2.33 9.76
C ALA A 466 25.70 3.28 8.73
N LYS A 467 25.79 2.84 7.47
CA LYS A 467 26.27 3.66 6.35
C LYS A 467 25.15 4.48 5.69
N GLY A 468 23.89 4.26 6.08
CA GLY A 468 22.73 4.92 5.47
C GLY A 468 22.50 4.51 4.01
N ILE A 469 22.86 3.29 3.65
CA ILE A 469 22.74 2.76 2.28
C ILE A 469 21.76 1.59 2.21
N THR A 470 21.12 1.42 1.06
CA THR A 470 20.19 0.33 0.79
C THR A 470 20.92 -1.00 0.73
N THR A 471 20.39 -1.99 1.45
CA THR A 471 20.80 -3.39 1.34
C THR A 471 19.87 -4.13 0.38
N LEU A 472 20.43 -4.71 -0.69
CA LEU A 472 19.71 -5.58 -1.62
C LEU A 472 19.81 -7.01 -1.10
N SER A 473 18.67 -7.69 -0.93
CA SER A 473 18.62 -9.06 -0.41
C SER A 473 17.45 -9.85 -0.99
N SER A 474 17.61 -11.18 -1.15
CA SER A 474 16.49 -12.11 -1.36
C SER A 474 16.01 -12.79 -0.07
N ASN A 475 16.61 -12.45 1.09
CA ASN A 475 16.28 -13.05 2.37
C ASN A 475 15.03 -12.41 3.00
N ARG A 476 13.86 -12.81 2.49
CA ARG A 476 12.55 -12.31 2.93
C ARG A 476 12.30 -12.51 4.43
N SER A 477 12.77 -13.61 4.99
CA SER A 477 12.59 -13.92 6.42
C SER A 477 13.35 -12.94 7.30
N CYS A 478 14.62 -12.67 6.96
CA CYS A 478 15.45 -11.69 7.68
C CYS A 478 14.86 -10.28 7.59
N ALA A 479 14.54 -9.82 6.37
CA ALA A 479 13.96 -8.49 6.18
C ALA A 479 12.64 -8.28 6.93
N ARG A 480 11.77 -9.31 6.96
CA ARG A 480 10.52 -9.28 7.75
C ARG A 480 10.78 -9.26 9.26
N ALA A 481 11.78 -10.00 9.74
CA ALA A 481 12.15 -9.97 11.15
C ALA A 481 12.66 -8.58 11.55
N ILE A 482 13.50 -7.96 10.71
CA ILE A 482 14.00 -6.59 10.90
C ILE A 482 12.83 -5.61 10.97
N GLU A 483 11.94 -5.63 9.97
CA GLU A 483 10.77 -4.74 9.92
C GLU A 483 9.84 -4.95 11.13
N ALA A 484 9.59 -6.20 11.52
CA ALA A 484 8.73 -6.52 12.66
C ALA A 484 9.32 -5.98 13.98
N THR A 485 10.61 -6.20 14.22
CA THR A 485 11.29 -5.73 15.44
C THR A 485 11.33 -4.21 15.51
N ILE A 486 11.60 -3.55 14.38
CA ILE A 486 11.61 -2.08 14.32
C ILE A 486 10.21 -1.50 14.54
N ASN A 487 9.17 -2.08 13.95
CA ASN A 487 7.80 -1.63 14.17
C ASN A 487 7.28 -1.96 15.58
N GLU A 488 7.87 -2.93 16.26
CA GLU A 488 7.53 -3.28 17.65
C GLU A 488 8.18 -2.33 18.66
N VAL A 489 9.48 -2.05 18.50
CA VAL A 489 10.24 -1.20 19.44
C VAL A 489 10.01 0.28 19.17
N GLY A 490 9.85 0.64 17.89
CA GLY A 490 9.81 2.03 17.44
C GLY A 490 11.20 2.61 17.18
N LEU A 491 11.19 3.77 16.54
CA LEU A 491 12.35 4.65 16.33
C LEU A 491 12.03 6.03 16.89
N GLU A 492 13.06 6.75 17.34
CA GLU A 492 12.91 8.13 17.79
C GLU A 492 12.80 9.10 16.60
N ASP A 493 12.28 10.30 16.86
CA ASP A 493 12.15 11.34 15.83
C ASP A 493 13.52 11.69 15.25
N GLY A 494 13.64 11.63 13.92
CA GLY A 494 14.89 11.86 13.19
C GLY A 494 15.74 10.61 12.96
N GLU A 495 15.41 9.49 13.60
CA GLU A 495 16.04 8.20 13.30
C GLU A 495 15.40 7.56 12.05
N ALA A 496 16.20 6.82 11.29
CA ALA A 496 15.71 6.04 10.16
C ALA A 496 16.09 4.57 10.36
N GLY A 497 15.18 3.66 10.02
CA GLY A 497 15.46 2.23 10.00
C GLY A 497 16.36 1.83 8.82
N PRO A 498 16.85 0.58 8.80
CA PRO A 498 17.59 0.03 7.68
C PRO A 498 16.70 0.01 6.44
N HIS A 499 17.24 0.50 5.32
CA HIS A 499 16.56 0.39 4.04
C HIS A 499 16.95 -0.93 3.36
N VAL A 500 15.97 -1.83 3.21
CA VAL A 500 16.16 -3.12 2.56
C VAL A 500 15.31 -3.19 1.31
N TRP A 501 15.97 -3.36 0.16
CA TRP A 501 15.30 -3.71 -1.08
C TRP A 501 15.27 -5.23 -1.21
N LEU A 502 14.05 -5.79 -1.28
CA LEU A 502 13.85 -7.22 -1.38
C LEU A 502 13.68 -7.65 -2.83
N CYS A 503 14.64 -8.44 -3.32
CA CYS A 503 14.41 -9.27 -4.48
C CYS A 503 13.51 -10.43 -4.02
N GLY A 504 12.31 -10.55 -4.56
CA GLY A 504 11.39 -11.59 -4.11
C GLY A 504 11.63 -12.96 -4.75
N GLU A 505 12.63 -13.03 -5.63
CA GLU A 505 13.19 -14.26 -6.19
C GLU A 505 14.61 -14.47 -5.63
N SER A 506 14.91 -15.70 -5.21
CA SER A 506 16.26 -16.15 -4.87
C SER A 506 16.73 -17.15 -5.91
N ARG A 507 18.06 -17.36 -6.00
CA ARG A 507 18.63 -18.36 -6.90
C ARG A 507 19.69 -19.17 -6.18
N SER A 508 19.64 -20.47 -6.45
CA SER A 508 20.62 -21.43 -5.99
C SER A 508 21.71 -21.59 -7.05
N LEU A 509 22.87 -22.06 -6.63
CA LEU A 509 23.89 -22.54 -7.56
C LEU A 509 23.53 -23.93 -8.07
N ILE A 510 23.95 -24.26 -9.29
CA ILE A 510 23.76 -25.60 -9.84
C ILE A 510 24.87 -26.50 -9.32
N ALA A 511 24.52 -27.42 -8.41
CA ALA A 511 25.49 -28.35 -7.87
C ALA A 511 26.12 -29.21 -8.97
N LYS A 512 27.45 -29.40 -8.95
CA LYS A 512 28.08 -30.44 -9.79
C LYS A 512 27.54 -31.82 -9.37
N LYS A 513 27.14 -32.63 -10.36
CA LYS A 513 26.48 -33.95 -10.23
C LYS A 513 27.04 -34.80 -9.07
N GLY A 514 26.16 -35.22 -8.15
CA GLY A 514 26.30 -36.40 -7.29
C GLY A 514 27.49 -36.42 -6.32
N ARG A 515 27.36 -35.77 -5.16
CA ARG A 515 27.89 -36.36 -3.92
C ARG A 515 26.74 -37.10 -3.24
N ASN A 516 26.56 -38.36 -3.62
CA ASN A 516 25.91 -39.29 -2.70
C ASN A 516 26.75 -39.29 -1.42
N HIS A 517 26.09 -39.02 -0.29
CA HIS A 517 26.61 -39.45 1.00
C HIS A 517 26.75 -40.98 1.01
#